data_AF-A0A7W7B1C7-F1
#
_entry.id   AF-A0A7W7B1C7-F1
#
_cell.length_a   1.000
_cell.length_b   1.000
_cell.length_c   1.000
_cell.angle_alpha   90.00
_cell.angle_beta   90.00
_cell.angle_gamma   90.00
#
_symmetry.space_group_name_H-M   'P 1'
#
loop_
_entity.id
_entity.type
_entity.pdbx_description
1 polymer ?
#
loop_
_entity_poly.entity_id
_entity_poly.type
_entity_poly.pdbx_seq_one_letter_code
_entity_poly.pdbx_strand_id
1 'polypeptide(L)'
;MTVEALVPVTPPLVKSRLRTKRKAAVELVLEDGTSLAGHMFVGPDERVLECLNDARPFLPFLQADGTMLIVAKLKIAACRPLD
;
A
#
# COMPACT_ATOMS: atom_id res chain seq x y z
N MET A 1 -45.73 -21.48 -17.68
CA MET A 1 -44.78 -20.36 -17.40
C MET A 1 -44.64 -20.28 -15.89
N THR A 2 -43.50 -20.70 -15.38
CA THR A 2 -43.17 -20.65 -13.94
C THR A 2 -42.00 -19.69 -13.81
N VAL A 3 -42.17 -18.61 -13.06
CA VAL A 3 -41.12 -17.63 -12.81
C VAL A 3 -40.23 -18.14 -11.68
N GLU A 4 -39.01 -18.55 -12.00
CA GLU A 4 -37.98 -18.80 -10.98
C GLU A 4 -37.56 -17.46 -10.37
N ALA A 5 -37.77 -17.31 -9.07
CA ALA A 5 -37.30 -16.15 -8.33
C ALA A 5 -35.77 -16.19 -8.23
N LEU A 6 -35.12 -15.14 -8.71
CA LEU A 6 -33.68 -14.93 -8.56
C LEU A 6 -33.33 -14.78 -7.07
N VAL A 7 -32.54 -15.73 -6.55
CA VAL A 7 -32.02 -15.64 -5.18
C VAL A 7 -30.95 -14.55 -5.15
N PRO A 8 -31.03 -13.55 -4.25
CA PRO A 8 -29.99 -12.55 -4.11
C PRO A 8 -28.70 -13.20 -3.59
N VAL A 9 -27.70 -13.33 -4.46
CA VAL A 9 -26.33 -13.65 -4.07
C VAL A 9 -25.77 -12.47 -3.28
N THR A 10 -25.82 -12.57 -1.96
CA THR A 10 -25.13 -11.62 -1.08
C THR A 10 -23.63 -11.92 -1.19
N PRO A 11 -22.78 -10.99 -1.66
CA PRO A 11 -21.35 -11.24 -1.69
C PRO A 11 -20.87 -11.54 -0.26
N PRO A 12 -19.96 -12.50 -0.07
CA PRO A 12 -19.45 -12.81 1.26
C PRO A 12 -18.88 -11.52 1.85
N LEU A 13 -19.29 -11.19 3.07
CA LEU A 13 -18.68 -10.13 3.85
C LEU A 13 -17.20 -10.51 4.00
N VAL A 14 -16.34 -9.92 3.16
CA VAL A 14 -14.89 -10.01 3.32
C VAL A 14 -14.62 -9.27 4.61
N LYS A 15 -14.65 -9.99 5.74
CA LYS A 15 -14.13 -9.50 7.00
C LYS A 15 -12.71 -9.07 6.68
N SER A 16 -12.49 -7.76 6.61
CA SER A 16 -11.17 -7.17 6.53
C SER A 16 -10.42 -7.75 7.72
N ARG A 17 -9.63 -8.82 7.49
CA ARG A 17 -8.59 -9.18 8.44
C ARG A 17 -7.80 -7.88 8.54
N LEU A 18 -7.78 -7.26 9.71
CA LEU A 18 -6.83 -6.19 9.99
C LEU A 18 -5.47 -6.80 9.67
N ARG A 19 -4.98 -6.57 8.45
CA ARG A 19 -3.77 -7.19 7.96
C ARG A 19 -2.69 -6.49 8.76
N THR A 20 -2.10 -7.19 9.73
CA THR A 20 -0.98 -6.67 10.50
C THR A 20 0.04 -6.15 9.51
N LYS A 21 0.33 -4.85 9.56
CA LYS A 21 1.35 -4.22 8.71
C LYS A 21 2.61 -4.04 9.55
N ARG A 22 3.75 -4.34 8.96
CA ARG A 22 5.06 -3.96 9.50
C ARG A 22 5.54 -2.67 8.86
N LYS A 23 6.34 -1.91 9.59
CA LYS A 23 7.06 -0.75 9.05
C LYS A 23 8.35 -1.25 8.41
N ALA A 24 8.59 -0.90 7.15
CA ALA A 24 9.87 -1.11 6.49
C ALA A 24 10.55 0.25 6.30
N ALA A 25 11.73 0.43 6.90
CA ALA A 25 12.51 1.66 6.77
C ALA A 25 13.11 1.73 5.35
N VAL A 26 12.86 2.85 4.67
CA VAL A 26 13.30 3.08 3.31
C VAL A 26 13.57 4.56 3.06
N GLU A 27 14.41 4.83 2.06
CA GLU A 27 14.54 6.12 1.40
C GLU A 27 13.82 6.05 0.04
N LEU A 28 12.86 6.93 -0.18
CA LEU A 28 12.24 7.15 -1.50
C LEU A 28 12.92 8.34 -2.17
N VAL A 29 13.37 8.16 -3.41
CA VAL A 29 13.82 9.25 -4.27
C VAL A 29 12.70 9.53 -5.27
N LEU A 30 12.22 10.77 -5.31
CA LEU A 30 11.18 11.22 -6.24
C LEU A 30 11.79 11.64 -7.59
N GLU A 31 10.96 11.76 -8.61
CA GLU A 31 11.37 12.15 -9.98
C GLU A 31 12.09 13.51 -10.06
N ASP A 32 11.82 14.40 -9.10
CA ASP A 32 12.44 15.73 -9.00
C ASP A 32 13.77 15.72 -8.22
N GLY A 33 14.21 14.55 -7.75
CA GLY A 33 15.41 14.37 -6.93
C GLY A 33 15.18 14.53 -5.43
N THR A 34 13.98 14.90 -4.99
CA THR A 34 13.63 14.97 -3.57
C THR A 34 13.78 13.60 -2.92
N SER A 35 14.44 13.54 -1.77
CA SER A 35 14.62 12.30 -1.01
C SER A 35 13.80 12.33 0.27
N LEU A 36 13.03 11.27 0.51
CA LEU A 36 12.16 11.09 1.66
C LEU A 36 12.62 9.86 2.44
N ALA A 37 13.20 10.07 3.63
CA ALA A 37 13.52 9.00 4.57
C ALA A 37 12.33 8.74 5.52
N GLY A 38 11.97 7.48 5.70
CA GLY A 38 10.81 7.11 6.51
C GLY A 38 10.45 5.64 6.41
N HIS A 39 9.18 5.33 6.60
CA HIS A 39 8.67 3.96 6.63
C HIS A 39 7.51 3.74 5.68
N MET A 40 7.58 2.63 4.94
CA MET A 40 6.44 2.06 4.22
C MET A 40 5.71 1.02 5.07
N PHE A 41 4.41 0.85 4.83
CA PHE A 41 3.57 -0.15 5.50
C PHE A 41 3.37 -1.39 4.64
N VAL A 42 4.09 -2.46 4.99
CA VAL A 42 4.14 -3.70 4.21
C VAL A 42 3.42 -4.81 4.97
N GLY A 43 2.75 -5.73 4.27
CA GLY A 43 2.21 -6.95 4.87
C GLY A 43 3.31 -7.78 5.56
N PRO A 44 2.94 -8.74 6.42
CA PRO A 44 3.89 -9.52 7.20
C PRO A 44 4.85 -10.29 6.29
N ASP A 45 4.32 -10.89 5.22
CA ASP A 45 5.08 -11.65 4.21
C ASP A 45 5.25 -10.89 2.88
N GLU A 46 4.83 -9.62 2.84
CA GLU A 46 4.88 -8.79 1.64
C GLU A 46 6.21 -8.04 1.56
N ARG A 47 6.74 -7.92 0.33
CA ARG A 47 7.97 -7.16 0.06
C ARG A 47 7.64 -5.72 -0.31
N VAL A 48 8.55 -4.79 -0.01
CA VAL A 48 8.44 -3.38 -0.46
C VAL A 48 8.24 -3.31 -1.98
N LEU A 49 8.95 -4.16 -2.73
CA LEU A 49 8.81 -4.28 -4.18
C LEU A 49 7.37 -4.60 -4.61
N GLU A 50 6.68 -5.50 -3.93
CA GLU A 50 5.30 -5.87 -4.26
C GLU A 50 4.35 -4.72 -3.97
N CYS A 51 4.52 -4.05 -2.82
CA CYS A 51 3.79 -2.82 -2.50
C CYS A 51 3.99 -1.72 -3.55
N LEU A 52 5.19 -1.56 -4.11
CA LEU A 52 5.44 -0.57 -5.15
C LEU A 52 4.83 -0.96 -6.50
N ASN A 53 4.75 -2.25 -6.81
CA ASN A 53 4.25 -2.73 -8.11
C ASN A 53 2.76 -3.12 -8.13
N ASP A 54 2.05 -3.05 -7.00
CA ASP A 54 0.61 -3.31 -7.00
C ASP A 54 -0.20 -2.19 -7.70
N ALA A 55 -1.46 -2.50 -8.02
CA ALA A 55 -2.35 -1.63 -8.79
C ALA A 55 -2.76 -0.31 -8.08
N ARG A 56 -2.44 -0.12 -6.80
CA ARG A 56 -2.82 1.10 -6.06
C ARG A 56 -1.92 2.26 -6.49
N PRO A 57 -2.49 3.41 -6.87
CA PRO A 57 -1.70 4.55 -7.36
C PRO A 57 -0.97 5.31 -6.25
N PHE A 58 -1.40 5.17 -4.99
CA PHE A 58 -0.84 5.86 -3.85
C PHE A 58 -0.40 4.87 -2.76
N LEU A 59 0.59 5.28 -1.97
CA LEU A 59 1.02 4.55 -0.77
C LEU A 59 1.11 5.49 0.44
N PRO A 60 0.77 5.00 1.65
CA PRO A 60 1.06 5.72 2.89
C PRO A 60 2.57 5.63 3.21
N PHE A 61 3.15 6.75 3.63
CA PHE A 61 4.54 6.86 3.99
C PHE A 61 4.69 7.65 5.29
N LEU A 62 5.32 7.06 6.30
CA LEU A 62 5.50 7.67 7.61
C LEU A 62 6.91 8.26 7.71
N GLN A 63 7.02 9.59 7.80
CA GLN A 63 8.30 10.26 8.02
C GLN A 63 8.78 10.10 9.48
N ALA A 64 10.06 10.41 9.71
CA ALA A 64 10.69 10.29 11.04
C ALA A 64 10.09 11.23 12.10
N ASP A 65 9.52 12.37 11.68
CA ASP A 65 8.82 13.33 12.54
C ASP A 65 7.39 12.89 12.91
N GLY A 66 6.94 11.73 12.41
CA GLY A 66 5.59 11.21 12.61
C GLY A 66 4.57 11.69 11.58
N THR A 67 4.96 12.54 10.63
CA THR A 67 4.08 13.01 9.55
C THR A 67 3.70 11.85 8.62
N MET A 68 2.41 11.71 8.35
CA MET A 68 1.89 10.73 7.38
C MET A 68 1.69 11.40 6.02
N LEU A 69 2.45 10.94 5.03
CA LEU A 69 2.31 11.34 3.63
C LEU A 69 1.52 10.30 2.84
N ILE A 70 0.82 10.76 1.81
CA ILE A 70 0.22 9.92 0.77
C ILE A 70 1.01 10.18 -0.51
N VAL A 71 1.87 9.23 -0.87
CA VAL A 71 2.82 9.39 -1.99
C VAL A 71 2.24 8.76 -3.25
N ALA A 72 2.23 9.52 -4.34
CA ALA A 72 1.89 8.99 -5.67
C ALA A 72 3.05 8.11 -6.18
N LYS A 73 2.78 6.83 -6.46
CA LYS A 73 3.83 5.88 -6.87
C LYS A 73 4.53 6.27 -8.18
N LEU A 74 3.77 6.88 -9.11
CA LEU A 74 4.32 7.36 -10.39
C LEU A 74 5.39 8.44 -10.23
N LYS A 75 5.50 9.07 -9.05
CA LYS A 75 6.52 10.08 -8.75
C LYS A 75 7.77 9.49 -8.10
N ILE A 76 7.80 8.19 -7.81
CA ILE A 76 8.94 7.53 -7.18
C ILE A 76 9.90 7.06 -8.27
N ALA A 77 11.11 7.61 -8.29
CA ALA A 77 12.18 7.21 -9.19
C ALA A 77 13.00 6.04 -8.63
N ALA A 78 13.22 5.99 -7.31
CA ALA A 78 13.93 4.89 -6.66
C ALA A 78 13.44 4.66 -5.22
N CYS A 79 13.65 3.44 -4.72
CA CYS A 79 13.43 3.07 -3.32
C CYS A 79 14.64 2.27 -2.84
N ARG A 80 15.24 2.70 -1.72
CA ARG A 80 16.40 2.05 -1.10
C ARG A 80 16.02 1.62 0.32
N PRO A 81 16.34 0.39 0.75
CA PRO A 81 16.19 0.02 2.16
C PRO A 81 17.14 0.86 3.02
N LEU A 82 16.66 1.27 4.18
CA LEU A 82 17.49 1.77 5.28
C LEU A 82 17.45 0.64 6.31
N ASP A 83 18.60 0.09 6.68
CA ASP A 83 18.73 -1.17 7.44
C ASP A 83 17.82 -1.28 8.68
#